data_AF-A0A9Q2WF75-F1
#
_entry.id   AF-A0A9Q2WF75-F1
#
_cell.length_a   1.000
_cell.length_b   1.000
_cell.length_c   1.000
_cell.angle_alpha   90.00
_cell.angle_beta   90.00
_cell.angle_gamma   90.00
#
_symmetry.space_group_name_H-M   'P 1'
#
loop_
_entity.id
_entity.type
_entity.pdbx_description
1 polymer ?
#
loop_
_entity_poly.entity_id
_entity_poly.type
_entity_poly.pdbx_seq_one_letter_code
_entity_poly.pdbx_strand_id
1 'polypeptide(L)'
;MFRLTCIELNNGEFAVYINNHYLWSEDACGERLYLGEVLEQLSLMPGVETGTIQEAVPEDEEWNWNDIADRVLPSLSACREGVTVADHIARLQQYPQDALCMGTFWLADDFMSLNDSLTEGEIAEAMRVCYHSHDACIGFNWDTLQFAIDHVKGG
;
A
#
# COMPACT_ATOMS: atom_id res chain seq x y z
N MET A 1 -3.54 21.10 -0.44
CA MET A 1 -4.08 20.90 0.91
C MET A 1 -3.74 19.48 1.28
N PHE A 2 -3.03 19.27 2.39
CA PHE A 2 -2.58 17.93 2.79
C PHE A 2 -3.55 17.38 3.82
N ARG A 3 -4.03 16.16 3.64
CA ARG A 3 -4.85 15.48 4.63
C ARG A 3 -3.99 14.50 5.41
N LEU A 4 -3.84 14.74 6.71
CA LEU A 4 -3.16 13.85 7.64
C LEU A 4 -4.22 12.99 8.33
N THR A 5 -4.18 11.68 8.13
CA THR A 5 -5.15 10.75 8.73
C THR A 5 -4.43 9.77 9.65
N CYS A 6 -4.89 9.68 10.90
CA CYS A 6 -4.44 8.69 11.86
C CYS A 6 -5.48 7.56 11.91
N ILE A 7 -5.05 6.32 11.68
CA ILE A 7 -5.87 5.13 11.93
C ILE A 7 -5.37 4.52 13.24
N GLU A 8 -6.20 4.51 14.26
CA GLU A 8 -5.89 3.99 15.59
C GLU A 8 -6.69 2.72 15.85
N LEU A 9 -6.01 1.70 16.36
CA LEU A 9 -6.59 0.43 16.74
C LEU A 9 -6.96 0.41 18.21
N ASN A 10 -7.94 -0.41 18.57
CA ASN A 10 -8.41 -0.56 19.96
C ASN A 10 -7.32 -1.03 20.95
N ASN A 11 -6.21 -1.60 20.46
CA ASN A 11 -5.05 -2.00 21.27
C ASN A 11 -4.05 -0.85 21.51
N GLY A 12 -4.29 0.34 20.93
CA GLY A 12 -3.44 1.52 21.04
C GLY A 12 -2.36 1.64 19.94
N GLU A 13 -2.28 0.68 19.02
CA GLU A 13 -1.42 0.80 17.83
C GLU A 13 -2.04 1.78 16.85
N PHE A 14 -1.22 2.55 16.13
CA PHE A 14 -1.74 3.47 15.13
C PHE A 14 -0.79 3.65 13.94
N ALA A 15 -1.39 3.97 12.79
CA ALA A 15 -0.68 4.34 11.57
C ALA A 15 -1.11 5.71 11.07
N VAL A 16 -0.14 6.43 10.52
CA VAL A 16 -0.34 7.78 9.98
C VAL A 16 -0.26 7.74 8.46
N TYR A 17 -1.17 8.46 7.82
CA TYR A 17 -1.30 8.57 6.38
C TYR A 17 -1.29 10.04 5.97
N ILE A 18 -0.59 10.37 4.87
CA ILE A 18 -0.65 11.69 4.23
C ILE A 18 -1.31 11.54 2.87
N ASN A 19 -2.43 12.23 2.65
CA ASN A 19 -3.26 12.10 1.45
C ASN A 19 -3.55 10.62 1.12
N ASN A 20 -3.91 9.84 2.15
CA ASN A 20 -4.14 8.39 2.10
C ASN A 20 -2.92 7.54 1.68
N HIS A 21 -1.71 8.10 1.65
CA HIS A 21 -0.48 7.32 1.52
C HIS A 21 0.08 6.96 2.89
N TYR A 22 0.42 5.69 3.09
CA TYR A 22 1.08 5.23 4.31
C TYR A 22 2.37 6.01 4.54
N LEU A 23 2.50 6.58 5.74
CA LEU A 23 3.71 7.28 6.17
C LEU A 23 4.54 6.38 7.10
N TRP A 24 3.92 5.92 8.19
CA TRP A 24 4.56 5.16 9.25
C TRP A 24 3.49 4.59 10.20
N SER A 25 3.79 3.49 10.89
CA SER A 25 3.00 2.94 12.01
C SER A 25 3.84 2.82 13.28
N GLU A 26 3.25 3.15 14.42
CA GLU A 26 3.86 2.89 15.72
C GLU A 26 3.25 1.62 16.28
N ASP A 27 3.99 0.55 16.07
CA ASP A 27 3.77 -0.72 16.73
C ASP A 27 4.27 -0.52 18.17
N ALA A 28 3.66 -1.16 19.17
CA ALA A 28 3.99 -0.96 20.60
C ALA A 28 5.45 -1.37 20.99
N CYS A 29 6.34 -1.56 20.02
CA CYS A 29 7.73 -1.99 20.13
C CYS A 29 8.75 -0.89 20.46
N GLY A 30 8.35 0.37 20.66
CA GLY A 30 9.18 1.37 21.36
C GLY A 30 10.43 1.87 20.62
N GLU A 31 10.33 2.13 19.32
CA GLU A 31 11.41 2.80 18.57
C GLU A 31 11.49 4.32 18.81
N ARG A 32 12.66 4.90 18.46
CA ARG A 32 13.21 6.17 18.96
C ARG A 32 12.52 7.47 18.48
N LEU A 33 11.56 7.39 17.57
CA LEU A 33 10.77 8.55 17.13
C LEU A 33 9.32 8.26 17.50
N TYR A 34 8.82 8.96 18.51
CA TYR A 34 7.41 8.90 18.88
C TYR A 34 6.61 9.45 17.70
N LEU A 35 5.93 8.57 16.95
CA LEU A 35 5.11 8.96 15.81
C LEU A 35 4.03 9.95 16.26
N GLY A 36 3.61 9.87 17.53
CA GLY A 36 2.75 10.85 18.17
C GLY A 36 3.31 12.28 18.12
N GLU A 37 4.61 12.49 18.37
CA GLU A 37 5.24 13.83 18.28
C GLU A 37 5.28 14.32 16.84
N VAL A 38 5.58 13.43 15.88
CA VAL A 38 5.58 13.77 14.45
C VAL A 38 4.17 14.13 13.99
N LEU A 39 3.16 13.37 14.39
CA LEU A 39 1.75 13.64 14.11
C LEU A 39 1.33 14.99 14.68
N GLU A 40 1.71 15.29 15.93
CA GLU A 40 1.42 16.58 16.57
C GLU A 40 2.05 17.74 15.78
N GLN A 41 3.33 17.65 15.42
CA GLN A 41 4.00 18.71 14.65
C GLN A 41 3.39 18.90 13.25
N LEU A 42 3.09 17.81 12.54
CA LEU A 42 2.47 17.86 11.22
C LEU A 42 1.04 18.45 11.29
N SER A 43 0.29 18.18 12.35
CA SER A 43 -1.07 18.71 12.54
C SER A 43 -1.11 20.24 12.67
N LEU A 44 -0.03 20.86 13.12
CA LEU A 44 0.08 22.31 13.32
C LEU A 44 0.48 23.07 12.04
N MET A 45 0.83 22.36 10.97
CA MET A 45 1.26 23.00 9.73
C MET A 45 0.09 23.69 9.00
N PRO A 46 0.29 24.91 8.47
CA PRO A 46 -0.76 25.62 7.73
C PRO A 46 -1.27 24.82 6.53
N GLY A 47 -2.60 24.67 6.42
CA GLY A 47 -3.23 23.97 5.30
C GLY A 47 -3.18 22.44 5.38
N VAL A 48 -2.85 21.89 6.55
CA VAL A 48 -3.07 20.48 6.90
C VAL A 48 -4.46 20.30 7.49
N GLU A 49 -5.21 19.34 6.97
CA GLU A 49 -6.46 18.86 7.56
C GLU A 49 -6.18 17.55 8.29
N THR A 50 -6.60 17.44 9.54
CA THR A 50 -6.42 16.22 10.34
C THR A 50 -7.70 15.42 10.49
N GLY A 51 -7.57 14.10 10.57
CA GLY A 51 -8.67 13.20 10.93
C GLY A 51 -8.17 11.95 11.62
N THR A 52 -8.97 11.41 12.53
CA THR A 52 -8.69 10.15 13.23
C THR A 52 -9.80 9.15 12.95
N ILE A 53 -9.44 7.91 12.64
CA ILE A 53 -10.35 6.80 12.40
C ILE A 53 -10.01 5.71 13.44
N GLN A 54 -11.03 5.20 14.11
CA GLN A 54 -10.90 4.16 15.14
C GLN A 54 -11.35 2.82 14.57
N GLU A 55 -10.53 1.79 14.67
CA GLU A 55 -10.79 0.47 14.10
C GLU A 55 -10.49 -0.67 15.08
N ALA A 56 -11.12 -1.82 14.86
CA ALA A 56 -10.77 -3.04 15.57
C ALA A 56 -9.49 -3.65 14.97
N VAL A 57 -8.68 -4.30 15.83
CA VAL A 57 -7.55 -5.12 15.39
C VAL A 57 -8.10 -6.24 14.50
N PRO A 58 -7.59 -6.43 13.27
CA PRO A 58 -7.99 -7.56 12.43
C PRO A 58 -7.79 -8.91 13.13
N GLU A 59 -8.65 -9.88 12.84
CA GLU A 59 -8.54 -11.24 13.39
C GLU A 59 -7.46 -12.07 12.68
N ASP A 60 -7.13 -11.71 11.43
CA ASP A 60 -6.04 -12.30 10.67
C ASP A 60 -4.70 -11.94 11.34
N GLU A 61 -3.74 -12.87 11.38
CA GLU A 61 -2.40 -12.61 11.92
C GLU A 61 -1.44 -12.05 10.84
N GLU A 62 -1.77 -12.17 9.56
CA GLU A 62 -0.96 -11.70 8.41
C GLU A 62 -1.42 -10.34 7.87
N TRP A 63 -2.32 -9.65 8.57
CA TRP A 63 -2.79 -8.32 8.16
C TRP A 63 -1.67 -7.27 8.13
N ASN A 64 -1.85 -6.29 7.27
CA ASN A 64 -1.02 -5.08 7.23
C ASN A 64 -1.90 -3.82 7.28
N TRP A 65 -1.28 -2.67 7.57
CA TRP A 65 -2.00 -1.40 7.72
C TRP A 65 -2.75 -0.95 6.45
N ASN A 66 -2.29 -1.34 5.26
CA ASN A 66 -2.98 -0.99 4.02
C ASN A 66 -4.31 -1.74 3.87
N ASP A 67 -4.43 -2.97 4.40
CA ASP A 67 -5.70 -3.72 4.39
C ASP A 67 -6.80 -2.97 5.14
N ILE A 68 -6.45 -2.32 6.26
CA ILE A 68 -7.36 -1.46 7.02
C ILE A 68 -7.62 -0.16 6.25
N ALA A 69 -6.56 0.47 5.72
CA ALA A 69 -6.66 1.72 5.00
C ALA A 69 -7.56 1.64 3.76
N ASP A 70 -7.47 0.55 3.00
CA ASP A 70 -8.30 0.31 1.81
C ASP A 70 -9.79 0.18 2.16
N ARG A 71 -10.09 -0.30 3.38
CA ARG A 71 -11.47 -0.37 3.91
C ARG A 71 -12.02 0.98 4.35
N VAL A 72 -11.21 1.82 5.01
CA VAL A 72 -11.69 2.99 5.77
C VAL A 72 -11.37 4.34 5.13
N LEU A 73 -10.32 4.41 4.30
CA LEU A 73 -9.95 5.62 3.59
C LEU A 73 -10.70 5.69 2.27
N PRO A 74 -11.05 6.90 1.79
CA PRO A 74 -11.58 7.07 0.45
C PRO A 74 -10.60 6.49 -0.56
N SER A 75 -11.08 5.59 -1.44
CA SER A 75 -10.27 5.00 -2.51
C SER A 75 -9.52 6.09 -3.25
N LEU A 76 -8.20 5.91 -3.39
CA LEU A 76 -7.27 6.85 -3.97
C LEU A 76 -7.41 6.94 -5.49
N SER A 77 -8.59 7.31 -5.99
CA SER A 77 -8.99 7.24 -7.40
C SER A 77 -8.84 5.83 -7.99
N ALA A 78 -9.82 5.43 -8.79
CA ALA A 78 -9.83 4.14 -9.49
C ALA A 78 -8.63 3.90 -10.44
N CYS A 79 -7.69 4.84 -10.57
CA CYS A 79 -6.48 4.70 -11.37
C CYS A 79 -5.37 3.86 -10.70
N ARG A 80 -5.47 3.51 -9.40
CA ARG A 80 -4.41 2.76 -8.71
C ARG A 80 -4.55 1.24 -8.70
N GLU A 81 -5.77 0.73 -8.76
CA GLU A 81 -6.01 -0.72 -8.73
C GLU A 81 -5.92 -1.39 -10.11
N GLY A 82 -5.84 -0.58 -11.16
CA GLY A 82 -5.69 -1.06 -12.54
C GLY A 82 -4.31 -1.66 -12.77
N VAL A 83 -4.26 -2.95 -13.08
CA VAL A 83 -3.02 -3.71 -13.32
C VAL A 83 -2.68 -3.83 -14.81
N THR A 84 -3.38 -3.08 -15.67
CA THR A 84 -3.10 -3.08 -17.11
C THR A 84 -1.96 -2.11 -17.46
N VAL A 85 -1.37 -2.31 -18.64
CA VAL A 85 -0.39 -1.35 -19.20
C VAL A 85 -1.00 0.05 -19.38
N ALA A 86 -2.27 0.13 -19.76
CA ALA A 86 -2.96 1.42 -19.93
C ALA A 86 -3.08 2.18 -18.60
N ASP A 87 -3.38 1.46 -17.51
CA ASP A 87 -3.44 2.04 -16.17
C ASP A 87 -2.05 2.49 -15.70
N HIS A 88 -1.01 1.70 -15.99
CA HIS A 88 0.37 2.08 -15.67
C HIS A 88 0.81 3.33 -16.45
N ILE A 89 0.49 3.44 -17.73
CA ILE A 89 0.72 4.65 -18.53
C ILE A 89 -0.02 5.84 -17.94
N ALA A 90 -1.30 5.68 -17.59
CA ALA A 90 -2.12 6.73 -17.01
C ALA A 90 -1.51 7.24 -15.68
N ARG A 91 -0.94 6.34 -14.86
CA ARG A 91 -0.19 6.72 -13.65
C ARG A 91 1.09 7.50 -13.97
N LEU A 92 1.90 7.03 -14.91
CA LEU A 92 3.15 7.71 -15.31
C LEU A 92 2.88 9.10 -15.91
N GLN A 93 1.79 9.27 -16.66
CA GLN A 93 1.37 10.55 -17.24
C GLN A 93 0.99 11.62 -16.22
N GLN A 94 0.85 11.28 -14.93
CA GLN A 94 0.64 12.25 -13.86
C GLN A 94 1.92 13.03 -13.52
N TYR A 95 3.08 12.56 -13.99
CA TYR A 95 4.37 13.21 -13.79
C TYR A 95 4.83 13.97 -15.05
N PRO A 96 5.64 15.05 -14.92
CA PRO A 96 6.29 15.69 -16.05
C PRO A 96 7.10 14.68 -16.88
N GLN A 97 7.09 14.82 -18.21
CA GLN A 97 7.76 13.89 -19.12
C GLN A 97 9.29 13.86 -18.96
N ASP A 98 9.87 14.91 -18.41
CA ASP A 98 11.29 15.06 -18.14
C ASP A 98 11.68 14.69 -16.71
N ALA A 99 10.73 14.23 -15.89
CA ALA A 99 11.02 13.71 -14.56
C ALA A 99 11.91 12.46 -14.66
N LEU A 100 12.98 12.43 -13.87
CA LEU A 100 13.82 11.24 -13.74
C LEU A 100 13.00 10.13 -13.07
N CYS A 101 12.92 8.95 -13.69
CA CYS A 101 12.21 7.81 -13.17
C CYS A 101 12.98 6.49 -13.38
N MET A 102 12.79 5.54 -12.47
CA MET A 102 13.30 4.16 -12.55
C MET A 102 12.25 3.24 -11.94
N GLY A 103 12.01 2.09 -12.56
CA GLY A 103 11.06 1.09 -12.07
C GLY A 103 11.26 -0.25 -12.76
N THR A 104 10.75 -1.32 -12.14
CA THR A 104 10.68 -2.67 -12.71
C THR A 104 9.31 -2.87 -13.37
N PHE A 105 9.29 -3.61 -14.47
CA PHE A 105 8.08 -3.84 -15.27
C PHE A 105 7.86 -5.34 -15.40
N TRP A 106 6.69 -5.80 -14.97
CA TRP A 106 6.28 -7.20 -14.96
C TRP A 106 4.95 -7.34 -15.68
N LEU A 107 4.80 -8.41 -16.46
CA LEU A 107 3.64 -8.72 -17.29
C LEU A 107 3.00 -10.03 -16.84
N ALA A 108 1.79 -10.30 -17.35
CA ALA A 108 1.07 -11.54 -17.05
C ALA A 108 1.91 -12.80 -17.38
N ASP A 109 2.72 -12.73 -18.44
CA ASP A 109 3.62 -13.82 -18.86
C ASP A 109 4.66 -14.18 -17.79
N ASP A 110 5.07 -13.22 -16.95
CA ASP A 110 6.02 -13.48 -15.86
C ASP A 110 5.33 -14.30 -14.74
N PHE A 111 4.07 -13.99 -14.40
CA PHE A 111 3.29 -14.79 -13.45
C PHE A 111 3.03 -16.19 -14.00
N MET A 112 2.70 -16.31 -15.28
CA MET A 112 2.50 -17.59 -15.97
C MET A 112 3.78 -18.42 -16.04
N SER A 113 4.95 -17.79 -16.02
CA SER A 113 6.25 -18.49 -15.98
C SER A 113 6.49 -19.19 -14.63
N LEU A 114 5.89 -18.69 -13.55
CA LEU A 114 5.91 -19.33 -12.22
C LEU A 114 4.79 -20.35 -12.08
N ASN A 115 3.59 -20.03 -12.57
CA ASN A 115 2.43 -20.91 -12.51
C ASN A 115 1.53 -20.75 -13.74
N ASP A 116 1.62 -21.71 -14.66
CA ASP A 116 0.88 -21.70 -15.94
C ASP A 116 -0.61 -22.04 -15.81
N SER A 117 -1.08 -22.36 -14.61
CA SER A 117 -2.48 -22.66 -14.31
C SER A 117 -3.29 -21.43 -13.88
N LEU A 118 -2.65 -20.26 -13.77
CA LEU A 118 -3.31 -19.04 -13.34
C LEU A 118 -4.31 -18.54 -14.38
N THR A 119 -5.48 -18.17 -13.90
CA THR A 119 -6.47 -17.44 -14.70
C THR A 119 -6.11 -15.96 -14.77
N GLU A 120 -6.62 -15.24 -15.77
CA GLU A 120 -6.42 -13.78 -15.89
C GLU A 120 -6.86 -13.01 -14.62
N GLY A 121 -7.96 -13.46 -13.98
CA GLY A 121 -8.43 -12.87 -12.72
C GLY A 121 -7.47 -13.11 -11.55
N GLU A 122 -6.90 -14.31 -11.44
CA GLU A 122 -5.91 -14.64 -10.40
C GLU A 122 -4.58 -13.91 -10.62
N ILE A 123 -4.15 -13.75 -11.87
CA ILE A 123 -2.97 -12.93 -12.21
C ILE A 123 -3.23 -11.48 -11.80
N ALA A 124 -4.40 -10.94 -12.15
CA ALA A 124 -4.74 -9.56 -11.81
C ALA A 124 -4.76 -9.35 -10.29
N GLU A 125 -5.29 -10.31 -9.53
CA GLU A 125 -5.29 -10.25 -8.07
C GLU A 125 -3.88 -10.38 -7.49
N ALA A 126 -3.05 -11.31 -8.00
CA ALA A 126 -1.66 -11.44 -7.57
C ALA A 126 -0.85 -10.18 -7.89
N MET A 127 -1.10 -9.52 -9.02
CA MET A 127 -0.50 -8.22 -9.34
C MET A 127 -0.91 -7.12 -8.35
N ARG A 128 -2.15 -7.13 -7.84
CA ARG A 128 -2.57 -6.22 -6.76
C ARG A 128 -1.87 -6.54 -5.46
N VAL A 129 -1.83 -7.82 -5.04
CA VAL A 129 -1.09 -8.24 -3.84
C VAL A 129 0.36 -7.79 -3.90
N CYS A 130 1.03 -8.02 -5.03
CA CYS A 130 2.37 -7.50 -5.31
C CYS A 130 2.48 -5.97 -5.12
N TYR A 131 1.52 -5.20 -5.64
CA TYR A 131 1.52 -3.76 -5.51
C TYR A 131 1.35 -3.30 -4.04
N HIS A 132 0.47 -3.96 -3.28
CA HIS A 132 0.13 -3.59 -1.90
C HIS A 132 1.12 -4.11 -0.85
N SER A 133 1.74 -5.26 -1.09
CA SER A 133 2.50 -6.01 -0.09
C SER A 133 4.01 -6.09 -0.38
N HIS A 134 4.52 -5.37 -1.38
CA HIS A 134 5.96 -5.39 -1.66
C HIS A 134 6.78 -4.67 -0.58
N ASP A 135 7.73 -5.40 0.01
CA ASP A 135 8.72 -4.84 0.93
C ASP A 135 9.89 -4.20 0.16
N ALA A 136 10.13 -2.91 0.41
CA ALA A 136 11.25 -2.18 -0.17
C ALA A 136 12.63 -2.77 0.18
N CYS A 137 12.74 -3.53 1.28
CA CYS A 137 13.97 -4.23 1.68
C CYS A 137 14.26 -5.48 0.84
N ILE A 138 13.25 -6.10 0.24
CA ILE A 138 13.36 -7.34 -0.54
C ILE A 138 13.44 -7.03 -2.05
N GLY A 139 12.84 -5.90 -2.46
CA GLY A 139 12.77 -5.47 -3.85
C GLY A 139 11.72 -6.24 -4.64
N PHE A 140 11.28 -5.66 -5.75
CA PHE A 140 10.22 -6.24 -6.58
C PHE A 140 10.78 -7.26 -7.57
N ASN A 141 10.75 -8.55 -7.19
CA ASN A 141 11.47 -9.66 -7.84
C ASN A 141 10.60 -10.92 -7.99
N TRP A 142 11.17 -12.02 -8.50
CA TRP A 142 10.46 -13.30 -8.69
C TRP A 142 9.86 -13.88 -7.40
N ASP A 143 10.53 -13.71 -6.26
CA ASP A 143 10.02 -14.17 -4.96
C ASP A 143 8.78 -13.38 -4.55
N THR A 144 8.73 -12.08 -4.87
CA THR A 144 7.52 -11.25 -4.66
C THR A 144 6.34 -11.77 -5.47
N LEU A 145 6.57 -12.13 -6.74
CA LEU A 145 5.53 -12.70 -7.60
C LEU A 145 5.04 -14.06 -7.07
N GLN A 146 5.97 -14.92 -6.62
CA GLN A 146 5.62 -16.23 -6.06
C GLN A 146 4.78 -16.09 -4.78
N PHE A 147 5.19 -15.21 -3.86
CA PHE A 147 4.43 -14.93 -2.64
C PHE A 147 2.99 -14.49 -2.96
N ALA A 148 2.83 -13.57 -3.92
CA ALA A 148 1.51 -13.09 -4.30
C ALA A 148 0.64 -14.19 -4.94
N ILE A 149 1.24 -15.07 -5.74
CA ILE A 149 0.55 -16.23 -6.33
C ILE A 149 0.08 -17.19 -5.23
N ASP A 150 0.95 -17.50 -4.27
CA ASP A 150 0.65 -18.42 -3.18
C ASP A 150 -0.48 -17.86 -2.30
N HIS A 151 -0.43 -16.55 -2.00
CA HIS A 151 -1.49 -15.85 -1.28
C HIS A 151 -2.86 -15.96 -1.99
N VAL A 152 -2.91 -15.70 -3.30
CA VAL A 152 -4.17 -15.80 -4.08
C VAL A 152 -4.70 -17.23 -4.17
N LYS A 153 -3.81 -18.23 -4.22
CA LYS A 153 -4.20 -19.65 -4.26
C LYS A 153 -4.62 -20.21 -2.90
N GLY A 154 -4.53 -19.41 -1.83
CA GLY A 154 -4.88 -19.81 -0.47
C GLY A 154 -3.83 -20.72 0.16
N GLY A 155 -2.57 -20.30 0.08
CA GLY A 155 -1.46 -20.90 0.85
C GLY A 155 -1.79 -21.09 2.32
#